data_AF-A0A5C6E4C6-F1
#
_entry.id   AF-A0A5C6E4C6-F1
#
_cell.length_a   1.000
_cell.length_b   1.000
_cell.length_c   1.000
_cell.angle_alpha   90.00
_cell.angle_beta   90.00
_cell.angle_gamma   90.00
#
_symmetry.space_group_name_H-M   'P 1'
#
loop_
_entity.id
_entity.type
_entity.pdbx_description
1 polymer ?
#
loop_
_entity_poly.entity_id
_entity_poly.type
_entity_poly.pdbx_seq_one_letter_code
_entity_poly.pdbx_strand_id
1 'polypeptide(L)'
;MSGSTNTNAPASNHVTAKHSTISRAKVLIAKKDYAAASAILRTASRDYHVLDILAVCLLRSGQTSEAISIYRSFALLPGSAMVRPELGDSCKRNFATAMILHGSPSGGLDLLESCQSRTSERALEIRAAIKAWAKTLSWWRRLDWKLNRIEPQNCVIPISFEPGEFEFELDLAPQQPLEQAVKQASALEIDKARGASMPVPETAENPPEKSSPLSHGV
;
A
#
# COMPACT_ATOMS: atom_id res chain seq x y z
N MET A 1 -51.95 -13.61 8.80
CA MET A 1 -51.02 -14.68 8.34
C MET A 1 -50.01 -14.03 7.42
N SER A 2 -48.90 -13.55 7.98
CA SER A 2 -47.86 -12.82 7.24
C SER A 2 -46.73 -13.78 6.93
N GLY A 3 -46.62 -14.18 5.66
CA GLY A 3 -45.52 -15.00 5.16
C GLY A 3 -44.40 -14.11 4.62
N SER A 4 -43.34 -13.89 5.41
CA SER A 4 -42.12 -13.24 4.95
C SER A 4 -41.25 -14.27 4.24
N THR A 5 -41.20 -14.23 2.91
CA THR A 5 -40.25 -15.03 2.12
C THR A 5 -38.91 -14.29 2.04
N ASN A 6 -37.92 -14.80 2.78
CA ASN A 6 -36.52 -14.41 2.67
C ASN A 6 -35.93 -14.96 1.35
N THR A 7 -35.76 -14.11 0.35
CA THR A 7 -34.98 -14.40 -0.86
C THR A 7 -33.51 -14.05 -0.63
N ASN A 8 -32.72 -15.06 -0.24
CA ASN A 8 -31.25 -15.00 -0.34
C ASN A 8 -30.85 -15.24 -1.81
N ALA A 9 -30.40 -14.18 -2.49
CA ALA A 9 -29.81 -14.27 -3.82
C ALA A 9 -28.27 -14.45 -3.75
N PRO A 10 -27.64 -15.15 -4.71
CA PRO A 10 -26.30 -15.71 -4.56
C PRO A 10 -25.16 -14.74 -4.90
N ALA A 11 -24.16 -14.65 -4.03
CA ALA A 11 -22.93 -13.86 -4.19
C ALA A 11 -21.95 -14.39 -5.26
N SER A 12 -22.28 -15.47 -5.98
CA SER A 12 -21.34 -16.17 -6.89
C SER A 12 -21.09 -15.47 -8.24
N ASN A 13 -21.96 -14.56 -8.69
CA ASN A 13 -21.86 -13.94 -10.01
C ASN A 13 -20.81 -12.82 -10.12
N HIS A 14 -20.37 -12.25 -8.99
CA HIS A 14 -19.49 -11.08 -9.01
C HIS A 14 -18.01 -11.44 -9.25
N VAL A 15 -17.57 -12.64 -8.84
CA VAL A 15 -16.17 -13.10 -9.00
C VAL A 15 -15.87 -13.48 -10.45
N THR A 16 -16.81 -14.15 -11.12
CA THR A 16 -16.65 -14.60 -12.52
C THR A 16 -16.63 -13.43 -13.51
N ALA A 17 -17.44 -12.39 -13.28
CA ALA A 17 -17.49 -11.18 -14.12
C ALA A 17 -16.22 -10.31 -14.01
N LYS A 18 -15.60 -10.23 -12.81
CA LYS A 18 -14.30 -9.57 -12.62
C LYS A 18 -13.22 -10.23 -13.47
N HIS A 19 -13.14 -11.56 -13.40
CA HIS A 19 -12.13 -12.33 -14.09
C HIS A 19 -12.20 -12.14 -15.62
N SER A 20 -13.41 -12.13 -16.20
CA SER A 20 -13.57 -11.94 -17.66
C SER A 20 -13.13 -10.56 -18.14
N THR A 21 -13.33 -9.52 -17.33
CA THR A 21 -12.95 -8.14 -17.70
C THR A 21 -11.44 -7.95 -17.67
N ILE A 22 -10.77 -8.45 -16.64
CA ILE A 22 -9.30 -8.42 -16.53
C ILE A 22 -8.68 -9.24 -17.66
N SER A 23 -9.20 -10.43 -17.99
CA SER A 23 -8.69 -11.24 -19.11
C SER A 23 -8.76 -10.49 -20.44
N ARG A 24 -9.86 -9.78 -20.71
CA ARG A 24 -9.99 -8.95 -21.93
C ARG A 24 -9.01 -7.78 -21.93
N ALA A 25 -8.85 -7.11 -20.79
CA ALA A 25 -7.87 -6.05 -20.64
C ALA A 25 -6.43 -6.55 -20.86
N LYS A 26 -6.07 -7.73 -20.34
CA LYS A 26 -4.76 -8.38 -20.57
C LYS A 26 -4.46 -8.55 -22.06
N VAL A 27 -5.44 -8.99 -22.86
CA VAL A 27 -5.28 -9.14 -24.33
C VAL A 27 -5.00 -7.79 -25.00
N LEU A 28 -5.68 -6.72 -24.59
CA LEU A 28 -5.45 -5.37 -25.13
C LEU A 28 -4.10 -4.79 -24.69
N ILE A 29 -3.73 -5.00 -23.42
CA ILE A 29 -2.44 -4.60 -22.86
C ILE A 29 -1.28 -5.30 -23.59
N ALA A 30 -1.41 -6.60 -23.90
CA ALA A 30 -0.43 -7.33 -24.69
C ALA A 30 -0.26 -6.76 -26.10
N LYS A 31 -1.32 -6.17 -26.67
CA LYS A 31 -1.30 -5.46 -27.96
C LYS A 31 -0.85 -3.99 -27.83
N LYS A 32 -0.50 -3.52 -26.63
CA LYS A 32 -0.19 -2.12 -26.30
C LYS A 32 -1.34 -1.15 -26.56
N ASP A 33 -2.58 -1.64 -26.62
CA ASP A 33 -3.78 -0.81 -26.74
C ASP A 33 -4.29 -0.40 -25.35
N TYR A 34 -3.52 0.47 -24.70
CA TYR A 34 -3.81 0.94 -23.33
C TYR A 34 -5.06 1.81 -23.27
N ALA A 35 -5.40 2.50 -24.35
CA ALA A 35 -6.61 3.31 -24.46
C ALA A 35 -7.87 2.42 -24.42
N ALA A 36 -7.92 1.36 -25.24
CA ALA A 36 -9.04 0.42 -25.19
C ALA A 36 -9.08 -0.38 -23.87
N ALA A 37 -7.91 -0.77 -23.34
CA ALA A 37 -7.83 -1.47 -22.06
C ALA A 37 -8.41 -0.62 -20.92
N SER A 38 -8.02 0.66 -20.84
CA SER A 38 -8.52 1.59 -19.82
C SER A 38 -10.04 1.83 -19.95
N ALA A 39 -10.57 1.93 -21.17
CA ALA A 39 -12.01 2.08 -21.40
C ALA A 39 -12.82 0.91 -20.81
N ILE A 40 -12.35 -0.33 -20.98
CA ILE A 40 -12.99 -1.51 -20.41
C ILE A 40 -12.84 -1.53 -18.88
N LEU A 41 -11.64 -1.26 -18.37
CA LEU A 41 -11.35 -1.28 -16.93
C LEU A 41 -12.11 -0.20 -16.15
N ARG A 42 -12.43 0.95 -16.74
CA ARG A 42 -13.28 1.99 -16.11
C ARG A 42 -14.68 1.50 -15.75
N THR A 43 -15.20 0.53 -16.50
CA THR A 43 -16.52 -0.08 -16.25
C THR A 43 -16.48 -1.26 -15.29
N ALA A 44 -15.27 -1.69 -14.91
CA ALA A 44 -15.06 -2.82 -14.01
C ALA A 44 -15.26 -2.42 -12.54
N SER A 45 -15.06 -3.40 -11.66
CA SER A 45 -15.15 -3.22 -10.21
C SER A 45 -14.15 -2.17 -9.69
N ARG A 46 -14.48 -1.51 -8.57
CA ARG A 46 -13.61 -0.56 -7.84
C ARG A 46 -12.58 -1.26 -6.93
N ASP A 47 -12.16 -2.44 -7.35
CA ASP A 47 -11.13 -3.22 -6.68
C ASP A 47 -9.77 -2.55 -6.85
N TYR A 48 -8.94 -2.51 -5.81
CA TYR A 48 -7.64 -1.83 -5.88
C TYR A 48 -6.73 -2.43 -6.96
N HIS A 49 -6.85 -3.73 -7.22
CA HIS A 49 -6.09 -4.40 -8.28
C HIS A 49 -6.50 -3.91 -9.67
N VAL A 50 -7.80 -3.83 -9.92
CA VAL A 50 -8.36 -3.30 -11.18
C VAL A 50 -8.00 -1.83 -11.36
N LEU A 51 -8.05 -1.05 -10.29
CA LEU A 51 -7.70 0.37 -10.30
C LEU A 51 -6.20 0.59 -10.56
N ASP A 52 -5.32 -0.26 -10.03
CA ASP A 52 -3.88 -0.19 -10.31
C ASP A 52 -3.60 -0.51 -11.79
N ILE A 53 -4.17 -1.59 -12.34
CA ILE A 53 -4.04 -1.91 -13.78
C ILE A 53 -4.57 -0.75 -14.65
N LEU A 54 -5.72 -0.18 -14.28
CA LEU A 54 -6.29 0.98 -14.97
C LEU A 54 -5.32 2.17 -14.93
N ALA A 55 -4.78 2.48 -13.77
CA ALA A 55 -3.85 3.60 -13.59
C ALA A 55 -2.56 3.39 -14.39
N VAL A 56 -2.00 2.18 -14.44
CA VAL A 56 -0.84 1.87 -15.30
C VAL A 56 -1.18 2.04 -16.78
N CYS A 57 -2.36 1.62 -17.23
CA CYS A 57 -2.81 1.87 -18.62
C CYS A 57 -2.90 3.38 -18.92
N LEU A 58 -3.41 4.18 -17.98
CA LEU A 58 -3.46 5.63 -18.11
C LEU A 58 -2.05 6.24 -18.18
N LEU A 59 -1.11 5.80 -17.34
CA LEU A 59 0.29 6.23 -17.38
C LEU A 59 0.93 5.96 -18.73
N ARG A 60 0.78 4.73 -19.25
CA ARG A 60 1.35 4.34 -20.55
C ARG A 60 0.68 5.04 -21.74
N SER A 61 -0.52 5.58 -21.54
CA SER A 61 -1.23 6.42 -22.52
C SER A 61 -0.93 7.92 -22.37
N GLY A 62 -0.03 8.32 -21.47
CA GLY A 62 0.30 9.73 -21.21
C GLY A 62 -0.74 10.49 -20.37
N GLN A 63 -1.76 9.81 -19.84
CA GLN A 63 -2.83 10.42 -19.02
C GLN A 63 -2.44 10.46 -17.53
N THR A 64 -1.26 11.03 -17.23
CA THR A 64 -0.65 10.99 -15.89
C THR A 64 -1.52 11.62 -14.80
N SER A 65 -2.14 12.76 -15.08
CA SER A 65 -2.99 13.46 -14.11
C SER A 65 -4.20 12.62 -13.67
N GLU A 66 -4.81 11.89 -14.61
CA GLU A 66 -5.92 11.00 -14.31
C GLU A 66 -5.45 9.78 -13.50
N ALA A 67 -4.30 9.19 -13.87
CA ALA A 67 -3.71 8.08 -13.11
C ALA A 67 -3.47 8.47 -11.64
N ILE A 68 -2.95 9.67 -11.38
CA ILE A 68 -2.77 10.20 -10.01
C ILE A 68 -4.11 10.33 -9.29
N SER A 69 -5.15 10.83 -9.97
CA SER A 69 -6.49 10.92 -9.39
C SER A 69 -7.02 9.55 -8.97
N ILE A 70 -6.81 8.53 -9.81
CA ILE A 70 -7.18 7.15 -9.48
C ILE A 70 -6.38 6.67 -8.26
N TYR A 71 -5.04 6.79 -8.25
CA TYR A 71 -4.24 6.39 -7.10
C TYR A 71 -4.66 7.08 -5.80
N ARG A 72 -4.85 8.40 -5.82
CA ARG A 72 -5.30 9.15 -4.63
C ARG A 72 -6.64 8.66 -4.10
N SER A 73 -7.54 8.21 -4.97
CA SER A 73 -8.87 7.73 -4.55
C SER A 73 -8.83 6.45 -3.70
N PHE A 74 -7.74 5.67 -3.79
CA PHE A 74 -7.67 4.37 -3.13
C PHE A 74 -6.40 4.11 -2.33
N ALA A 75 -5.25 4.63 -2.77
CA ALA A 75 -3.95 4.40 -2.16
C ALA A 75 -3.73 5.21 -0.87
N LEU A 76 -4.48 6.30 -0.67
CA LEU A 76 -4.35 7.16 0.51
C LEU A 76 -5.40 6.83 1.57
N LEU A 77 -5.04 7.06 2.83
CA LEU A 77 -5.98 7.05 3.95
C LEU A 77 -6.94 8.24 3.83
N PRO A 78 -8.25 8.08 4.12
CA PRO A 78 -9.21 9.16 4.02
C PRO A 78 -8.80 10.36 4.88
N GLY A 79 -8.79 11.56 4.29
CA GLY A 79 -8.41 12.80 4.98
C GLY A 79 -6.91 12.95 5.27
N SER A 80 -6.04 12.10 4.70
CA SER A 80 -4.60 12.12 4.92
C SER A 80 -3.81 12.03 3.62
N ALA A 81 -2.56 12.50 3.66
CA ALA A 81 -1.56 12.26 2.61
C ALA A 81 -0.79 10.95 2.81
N MET A 82 -1.11 10.19 3.86
CA MET A 82 -0.47 8.90 4.15
C MET A 82 -1.01 7.80 3.26
N VAL A 83 -0.09 6.98 2.75
CA VAL A 83 -0.38 5.79 1.95
C VAL A 83 -0.86 4.67 2.85
N ARG A 84 -1.86 3.90 2.41
CA ARG A 84 -2.34 2.73 3.14
C ARG A 84 -1.23 1.68 3.25
N PRO A 85 -0.95 1.15 4.45
CA PRO A 85 0.12 0.18 4.62
C PRO A 85 -0.17 -1.15 3.91
N GLU A 86 -1.44 -1.51 3.72
CA GLU A 86 -1.93 -2.75 3.11
C GLU A 86 -1.75 -2.79 1.59
N LEU A 87 -1.46 -1.65 0.95
CA LEU A 87 -1.16 -1.63 -0.47
C LEU A 87 0.12 -2.41 -0.77
N GLY A 88 0.07 -3.25 -1.80
CA GLY A 88 1.25 -3.93 -2.33
C GLY A 88 2.32 -2.94 -2.79
N ASP A 89 3.58 -3.36 -2.67
CA ASP A 89 4.73 -2.51 -3.05
C ASP A 89 4.72 -2.17 -4.55
N SER A 90 4.19 -3.05 -5.41
CA SER A 90 3.97 -2.81 -6.84
C SER A 90 3.12 -1.56 -7.06
N CYS A 91 1.95 -1.50 -6.42
CA CYS A 91 1.04 -0.37 -6.53
C CYS A 91 1.66 0.93 -5.98
N LYS A 92 2.40 0.86 -4.86
CA LYS A 92 3.14 2.01 -4.31
C LYS A 92 4.20 2.53 -5.28
N ARG A 93 4.96 1.64 -5.94
CA ARG A 93 5.93 2.01 -6.99
C ARG A 93 5.26 2.59 -8.23
N ASN A 94 4.11 2.06 -8.63
CA ASN A 94 3.34 2.59 -9.76
C ASN A 94 2.82 4.00 -9.44
N PHE A 95 2.33 4.22 -8.22
CA PHE A 95 1.94 5.55 -7.78
C PHE A 95 3.15 6.50 -7.72
N ALA A 96 4.30 6.03 -7.22
CA ALA A 96 5.54 6.82 -7.26
C ALA A 96 5.94 7.20 -8.70
N THR A 97 5.79 6.26 -9.63
CA THR A 97 6.01 6.49 -11.08
C THR A 97 5.08 7.57 -11.62
N ALA A 98 3.80 7.54 -11.23
CA ALA A 98 2.84 8.58 -11.60
C ALA A 98 3.25 9.96 -11.08
N MET A 99 3.67 10.04 -9.80
CA MET A 99 4.10 11.30 -9.18
C MET A 99 5.33 11.91 -9.88
N ILE A 100 6.34 11.11 -10.22
CA ILE A 100 7.52 11.62 -10.92
C ILE A 100 7.19 12.12 -12.33
N LEU A 101 6.30 11.44 -13.05
CA LEU A 101 5.88 11.81 -14.40
C LEU A 101 5.05 13.10 -14.41
N HIS A 102 4.37 13.39 -13.30
CA HIS A 102 3.65 14.64 -13.09
C HIS A 102 4.53 15.77 -12.58
N GLY A 103 5.83 15.52 -12.38
CA GLY A 103 6.78 16.52 -11.92
C GLY A 103 6.87 16.66 -10.40
N SER A 104 6.45 15.65 -9.63
CA SER A 104 6.55 15.62 -8.17
C SER A 104 7.53 14.56 -7.65
N PRO A 105 8.87 14.79 -7.77
CA PRO A 105 9.89 13.87 -7.29
C PRO A 105 9.82 13.60 -5.79
N SER A 106 9.45 14.59 -4.97
CA SER A 106 9.39 14.44 -3.51
C SER A 106 8.26 13.49 -3.13
N GLY A 107 7.08 13.66 -3.72
CA GLY A 107 5.96 12.73 -3.53
C GLY A 107 6.29 11.32 -4.03
N GLY A 108 7.05 11.20 -5.12
CA GLY A 108 7.58 9.91 -5.59
C GLY A 108 8.52 9.25 -4.58
N LEU A 109 9.45 10.00 -3.98
CA LEU A 109 10.36 9.49 -2.96
C LEU A 109 9.63 9.05 -1.69
N ASP A 110 8.67 9.84 -1.22
CA ASP A 110 7.87 9.52 -0.03
C ASP A 110 7.09 8.21 -0.22
N LEU A 111 6.53 7.99 -1.41
CA LEU A 111 5.89 6.72 -1.78
C LEU A 111 6.87 5.54 -1.76
N LEU A 112 8.08 5.72 -2.26
CA LEU A 112 9.12 4.69 -2.24
C LEU A 112 9.66 4.39 -0.83
N GLU A 113 9.57 5.34 0.11
CA GLU A 113 9.92 5.11 1.52
C GLU A 113 8.89 4.24 2.23
N SER A 114 7.63 4.27 1.78
CA SER A 114 6.54 3.42 2.27
C SER A 114 6.55 1.97 1.73
N CYS A 115 7.43 1.68 0.78
CA CYS A 115 7.62 0.33 0.25
C CYS A 115 8.47 -0.51 1.22
N GLN A 116 8.09 -1.77 1.43
CA GLN A 116 8.87 -2.70 2.25
C GLN A 116 10.14 -3.13 1.50
N SER A 117 10.01 -3.45 0.21
CA SER A 117 11.09 -3.85 -0.69
C SER A 117 11.78 -2.62 -1.32
N ARG A 118 12.62 -1.97 -0.51
CA ARG A 118 13.41 -0.80 -0.92
C ARG A 118 14.42 -1.09 -2.04
N THR A 119 14.78 -2.35 -2.23
CA THR A 119 15.80 -2.82 -3.18
C THR A 119 15.20 -3.47 -4.42
N SER A 120 13.88 -3.41 -4.61
CA SER A 120 13.26 -3.83 -5.86
C SER A 120 13.86 -3.05 -7.05
N GLU A 121 14.12 -3.74 -8.16
CA GLU A 121 14.74 -3.17 -9.36
C GLU A 121 14.06 -1.87 -9.78
N ARG A 122 12.72 -1.89 -9.85
CA ARG A 122 11.92 -0.72 -10.19
C ARG A 122 12.07 0.45 -9.22
N ALA A 123 12.14 0.19 -7.92
CA ALA A 123 12.37 1.25 -6.95
C ALA A 123 13.75 1.89 -7.15
N LEU A 124 14.77 1.08 -7.49
CA LEU A 124 16.10 1.57 -7.81
C LEU A 124 16.10 2.40 -9.10
N GLU A 125 15.39 1.97 -10.14
CA GLU A 125 15.24 2.72 -11.40
C GLU A 125 14.57 4.08 -11.16
N ILE A 126 13.48 4.12 -10.39
CA ILE A 126 12.79 5.37 -10.04
C ILE A 126 13.73 6.32 -9.27
N ARG A 127 14.45 5.80 -8.25
CA ARG A 127 15.44 6.59 -7.51
C ARG A 127 16.58 7.08 -8.41
N ALA A 128 17.03 6.25 -9.34
CA ALA A 128 18.07 6.60 -10.30
C ALA A 128 17.60 7.72 -11.25
N ALA A 129 16.36 7.66 -11.75
CA ALA A 129 15.77 8.70 -12.57
C ALA A 129 15.69 10.05 -11.83
N ILE A 130 15.19 10.04 -10.59
CA ILE A 130 15.16 11.26 -9.74
C ILE A 130 16.57 11.79 -9.49
N LYS A 131 17.54 10.91 -9.20
CA LYS A 131 18.93 11.29 -8.97
C LYS A 131 19.58 11.88 -10.24
N ALA A 132 19.28 11.31 -11.40
CA ALA A 132 19.77 11.81 -12.69
C ALA A 132 19.18 13.19 -13.00
N TRP A 133 17.88 13.36 -12.81
CA TRP A 133 17.22 14.66 -12.90
C TRP A 133 17.80 15.68 -11.92
N ALA A 134 18.00 15.33 -10.65
CA ALA A 134 18.57 16.25 -9.66
C ALA A 134 19.98 16.75 -10.03
N LYS A 135 20.74 15.98 -10.83
CA LYS A 135 22.04 16.40 -11.36
C LYS A 135 21.94 17.46 -12.45
N THR A 136 20.81 17.58 -13.14
CA THR A 136 20.59 18.63 -14.16
C THR A 136 20.26 19.99 -13.51
N LEU A 137 19.84 20.00 -12.24
CA LEU A 137 19.60 21.22 -11.49
C LEU A 137 20.89 21.98 -11.20
N SER A 138 20.80 23.32 -11.20
CA SER A 138 21.86 24.18 -10.69
C SER A 138 22.14 23.87 -9.22
N TRP A 139 23.37 24.13 -8.77
CA TRP A 139 23.79 23.79 -7.41
C TRP A 139 22.85 24.34 -6.33
N TRP A 140 22.44 25.60 -6.46
CA TRP A 140 21.48 26.26 -5.57
C TRP A 140 20.10 25.59 -5.59
N ARG A 141 19.58 25.26 -6.78
CA ARG A 141 18.28 24.57 -6.90
C ARG A 141 18.31 23.16 -6.35
N ARG A 142 19.43 22.46 -6.52
CA ARG A 142 19.63 21.14 -5.93
C ARG A 142 19.65 21.21 -4.40
N LEU A 143 20.29 22.24 -3.83
CA LEU A 143 20.31 22.45 -2.39
C LEU A 143 18.91 22.79 -1.85
N ASP A 144 18.22 23.72 -2.51
CA ASP A 144 16.86 24.16 -2.17
C ASP A 144 15.87 22.98 -2.21
N TRP A 145 15.90 22.18 -3.27
CA TRP A 145 15.11 20.95 -3.37
C TRP A 145 15.46 19.96 -2.25
N LYS A 146 16.75 19.74 -1.97
CA LYS A 146 17.18 18.75 -0.98
C LYS A 146 16.83 19.15 0.47
N LEU A 147 16.88 20.43 0.80
CA LEU A 147 16.63 20.94 2.16
C LEU A 147 15.17 21.32 2.37
N ASN A 148 14.57 22.07 1.44
CA ASN A 148 13.24 22.62 1.58
C ASN A 148 12.15 21.80 0.89
N ARG A 149 12.53 20.74 0.14
CA ARG A 149 11.62 19.96 -0.72
C ARG A 149 10.86 20.82 -1.74
N ILE A 150 11.41 21.98 -2.11
CA ILE A 150 10.82 22.87 -3.10
C ILE A 150 11.12 22.33 -4.50
N GLU A 151 10.06 21.93 -5.20
CA GLU A 151 10.14 21.40 -6.56
C GLU A 151 10.18 22.56 -7.57
N PRO A 152 11.09 22.53 -8.56
CA PRO A 152 11.07 23.50 -9.65
C PRO A 152 9.73 23.45 -10.42
N GLN A 153 9.24 24.61 -10.86
CA GLN A 153 8.07 24.68 -11.73
C GLN A 153 8.33 23.90 -13.03
N ASN A 154 7.30 23.21 -13.53
CA ASN A 154 7.39 22.41 -14.76
C ASN A 154 8.50 21.35 -14.72
N CYS A 155 8.66 20.70 -13.56
CA CYS A 155 9.60 19.60 -13.40
C CYS A 155 9.24 18.45 -14.36
N VAL A 156 10.17 18.10 -15.26
CA VAL A 156 10.06 16.93 -16.14
C VAL A 156 11.20 15.98 -15.82
N ILE A 157 10.86 14.79 -15.34
CA ILE A 157 11.84 13.75 -14.99
C ILE A 157 11.88 12.76 -16.15
N PRO A 158 12.98 12.70 -16.92
CA PRO A 158 13.11 11.70 -17.96
C PRO A 158 13.24 10.32 -17.31
N ILE A 159 12.37 9.39 -17.71
CA ILE A 159 12.46 7.99 -17.34
C ILE A 159 12.93 7.17 -18.54
N SER A 160 13.85 6.24 -18.30
CA SER A 160 14.39 5.32 -19.31
C SER A 160 13.71 3.94 -19.29
N PHE A 161 12.66 3.80 -18.48
CA PHE A 161 11.94 2.55 -18.26
C PHE A 161 10.46 2.72 -18.60
N GLU A 162 9.77 1.61 -18.85
CA GLU A 162 8.34 1.64 -19.16
C GLU A 162 7.52 2.04 -17.91
N PRO A 163 6.57 3.00 -18.02
CA PRO A 163 5.76 3.44 -16.88
C PRO A 163 4.93 2.32 -16.27
N GLY A 164 5.13 2.09 -14.97
CA GLY A 164 4.36 1.16 -14.16
C GLY A 164 4.57 -0.32 -14.49
N GLU A 165 4.20 -1.16 -13.55
CA GLU A 165 4.31 -2.61 -13.57
C GLU A 165 2.91 -3.21 -13.45
N PHE A 166 2.61 -4.22 -14.27
CA PHE A 166 1.37 -4.96 -14.13
C PHE A 166 1.60 -6.21 -13.29
N GLU A 167 0.92 -6.31 -12.17
CA GLU A 167 0.91 -7.51 -11.34
C GLU A 167 -0.32 -8.35 -11.67
N PHE A 168 -0.23 -9.16 -12.74
CA PHE A 168 -1.37 -9.96 -13.21
C PHE A 168 -1.55 -11.30 -12.49
N GLU A 169 -0.57 -11.67 -11.66
CA GLU A 169 -0.40 -12.98 -11.04
C GLU A 169 -0.08 -12.84 -9.55
N LEU A 170 -1.11 -12.58 -8.74
CA LEU A 170 -1.09 -12.95 -7.31
C LEU A 170 -2.43 -13.56 -6.86
N ASP A 171 -3.31 -13.95 -7.78
CA ASP A 171 -4.64 -14.55 -7.47
C ASP A 171 -4.65 -16.09 -7.44
N LEU A 172 -3.49 -16.77 -7.48
CA LEU A 172 -3.42 -18.25 -7.34
C LEU A 172 -2.90 -18.72 -5.98
N ALA A 173 -2.42 -17.84 -5.12
CA ALA A 173 -2.30 -18.16 -3.71
C ALA A 173 -3.61 -17.72 -3.03
N PRO A 174 -4.39 -18.63 -2.41
CA PRO A 174 -5.42 -18.20 -1.49
C PRO A 174 -4.77 -17.22 -0.52
N GLN A 175 -5.34 -16.04 -0.34
CA GLN A 175 -5.05 -15.25 0.85
C GLN A 175 -5.58 -16.01 2.06
N GLN A 176 -4.86 -17.05 2.44
CA GLN A 176 -4.91 -17.68 3.74
C GLN A 176 -3.52 -17.40 4.34
N PRO A 177 -3.38 -16.77 5.53
CA PRO A 177 -4.45 -16.20 6.35
C PRO A 177 -3.94 -15.18 7.39
N LEU A 178 -3.94 -13.86 7.14
CA LEU A 178 -3.71 -12.92 8.26
C LEU A 178 -4.76 -13.14 9.37
N GLU A 179 -5.96 -13.59 8.99
CA GLU A 179 -7.03 -13.98 9.91
C GLU A 179 -6.78 -15.32 10.64
N GLN A 180 -6.12 -16.33 10.06
CA GLN A 180 -5.74 -17.57 10.78
C GLN A 180 -4.44 -17.37 11.56
N ALA A 181 -3.53 -16.49 11.14
CA ALA A 181 -2.38 -16.07 11.95
C ALA A 181 -2.84 -15.31 13.20
N VAL A 182 -3.84 -14.42 13.07
CA VAL A 182 -4.49 -13.78 14.23
C VAL A 182 -5.24 -14.80 15.08
N LYS A 183 -6.02 -15.72 14.48
CA LYS A 183 -6.70 -16.78 15.26
C LYS A 183 -5.73 -17.75 15.94
N GLN A 184 -4.60 -18.09 15.33
CA GLN A 184 -3.56 -18.94 15.92
C GLN A 184 -2.81 -18.22 17.04
N ALA A 185 -2.48 -16.93 16.86
CA ALA A 185 -1.87 -16.12 17.91
C ALA A 185 -2.82 -15.99 19.13
N SER A 186 -4.10 -15.75 18.90
CA SER A 186 -5.11 -15.72 19.98
C SER A 186 -5.33 -17.08 20.64
N ALA A 187 -5.26 -18.19 19.90
CA ALA A 187 -5.37 -19.54 20.47
C ALA A 187 -4.14 -19.91 21.34
N LEU A 188 -2.93 -19.49 20.92
CA LEU A 188 -1.69 -19.76 21.66
C LEU A 188 -1.62 -18.98 22.99
N GLU A 189 -2.17 -17.77 23.05
CA GLU A 189 -2.26 -16.99 24.30
C GLU A 189 -3.24 -17.62 25.31
N ILE A 190 -4.34 -18.23 24.84
CA ILE A 190 -5.32 -18.90 25.70
C ILE A 190 -4.73 -20.18 26.34
N ASP A 191 -3.95 -20.96 25.60
CA ASP A 191 -3.28 -22.16 26.16
C ASP A 191 -2.15 -21.79 27.13
N LYS A 192 -1.42 -20.70 26.88
CA LYS A 192 -0.39 -20.20 27.81
C LYS A 192 -1.00 -19.71 29.14
N ALA A 193 -2.22 -19.17 29.12
CA ALA A 193 -2.95 -18.78 30.33
C ALA A 193 -3.47 -19.99 31.14
N ARG A 194 -3.69 -21.16 30.50
CA ARG A 194 -4.13 -22.39 31.19
C ARG A 194 -2.99 -23.20 31.80
N GLY A 195 -1.77 -23.06 31.29
CA GLY A 195 -0.59 -23.77 31.82
C GLY A 195 0.05 -23.16 33.07
N ALA A 196 -0.33 -21.95 33.47
CA ALA A 196 0.21 -21.25 34.64
C ALA A 196 -0.63 -21.49 35.91
N SER A 197 -0.99 -22.74 36.21
CA SER A 197 -1.37 -23.11 37.57
C SER A 197 -0.08 -23.36 38.36
N MET A 198 0.44 -22.28 38.95
CA MET A 198 1.60 -22.32 39.83
C MET A 198 1.25 -23.07 41.12
N PRO A 199 2.14 -23.95 41.63
CA PRO A 199 1.97 -24.53 42.94
C PRO A 199 1.96 -23.41 43.99
N VAL A 200 0.96 -23.47 44.88
CA VAL A 200 0.80 -22.57 46.01
C VAL A 200 2.08 -22.61 46.86
N PRO A 201 2.80 -21.49 47.04
CA PRO A 201 3.93 -21.45 47.95
C PRO A 201 3.40 -21.51 49.39
N GLU A 202 3.86 -22.53 50.10
CA GLU A 202 3.67 -22.75 51.52
C GLU A 202 4.16 -21.54 52.31
N THR A 203 3.26 -20.96 53.10
CA THR A 203 3.47 -19.79 53.95
C THR A 203 4.61 -19.99 54.95
N ALA A 204 5.71 -19.28 54.77
CA ALA A 204 6.72 -19.10 55.80
C ALA A 204 6.40 -17.83 56.63
N GLU A 205 6.38 -18.02 57.94
CA GLU A 205 6.17 -17.01 58.99
C GLU A 205 7.05 -15.76 58.83
N ASN A 206 6.43 -14.59 58.97
CA ASN A 206 7.13 -13.32 59.21
C ASN A 206 7.43 -13.14 60.71
N PRO A 207 8.67 -12.81 61.10
CA PRO A 207 8.96 -12.24 62.40
C PRO A 207 8.75 -10.71 62.44
N PRO A 208 8.64 -10.11 63.64
CA PRO A 208 7.95 -8.84 63.86
C PRO A 208 8.78 -7.57 63.60
N GLU A 209 8.00 -6.53 63.33
CA GLU A 209 8.28 -5.10 63.29
C GLU A 209 9.46 -4.61 64.13
N LYS A 210 10.34 -3.83 63.50
CA LYS A 210 11.04 -2.74 64.18
C LYS A 210 10.66 -1.41 63.54
N SER A 211 9.97 -0.65 64.37
CA SER A 211 9.50 0.71 64.22
C SER A 211 10.63 1.74 64.24
N SER A 212 10.31 2.91 63.67
CA SER A 212 10.82 4.26 63.98
C SER A 212 11.87 4.85 63.01
N PRO A 213 12.04 6.19 63.00
CA PRO A 213 11.00 7.21 62.85
C PRO A 213 11.40 8.32 61.84
N LEU A 214 10.43 9.22 61.59
CA LEU A 214 10.55 10.48 60.87
C LEU A 214 11.80 11.32 61.21
N SER A 215 12.33 11.99 60.19
CA SER A 215 12.80 13.37 60.35
C SER A 215 12.51 14.20 59.11
N HIS A 216 11.74 15.26 59.35
CA HIS A 216 11.62 16.44 58.51
C HIS A 216 12.95 17.18 58.40
N GLY A 217 13.16 17.87 57.29
CA GLY A 217 14.28 18.80 57.17
C GLY A 217 14.28 19.60 55.87
N VAL A 218 13.42 20.63 55.86
CA VAL A 218 13.50 21.91 55.11
C VAL A 218 13.44 21.89 53.59
#